data_AF-A0A953SAU2-F1
#
_entry.id   AF-A0A953SAU2-F1
#
_cell.length_a   1.000
_cell.length_b   1.000
_cell.length_c   1.000
_cell.angle_alpha   90.00
_cell.angle_beta   90.00
_cell.angle_gamma   90.00
#
_symmetry.space_group_name_H-M   'P 1'
#
loop_
_entity.id
_entity.type
_entity.pdbx_description
1 polymer ?
#
loop_
_entity_poly.entity_id
_entity_poly.type
_entity_poly.pdbx_seq_one_letter_code
_entity_poly.pdbx_strand_id
1 'polypeptide(L)' 'MKPEKAKKYLEQRGLACLFCGSWDIEGGSMDFDAGEIAQRISCHKCDERWTDVYKLVAVADPDSGATIASISIQAE' A
#
# COMPACT_ATOMS: atom_id res chain seq x y z
N MET A 1 -10.63 -4.81 -9.17
CA MET A 1 -10.99 -4.55 -7.76
C MET A 1 -11.99 -3.39 -7.72
N LYS A 2 -12.98 -3.41 -6.80
CA LYS A 2 -13.91 -2.28 -6.65
C LYS A 2 -13.25 -1.12 -5.87
N PRO A 3 -13.49 0.16 -6.24
CA PRO A 3 -12.86 1.32 -5.58
C PRO A 3 -13.06 1.36 -4.06
N GLU A 4 -14.24 0.97 -3.57
CA GLU A 4 -14.53 0.99 -2.12
C GLU A 4 -13.59 0.12 -1.28
N LYS A 5 -13.10 -0.98 -1.85
CA LYS A 5 -12.17 -1.89 -1.16
C LYS A 5 -10.79 -1.25 -1.05
N ALA A 6 -10.30 -0.70 -2.17
CA ALA A 6 -9.02 0.00 -2.22
C ALA A 6 -8.97 1.14 -1.19
N LYS A 7 -10.04 1.93 -1.09
CA LYS A 7 -10.16 2.98 -0.08
C LYS A 7 -10.02 2.45 1.35
N LYS A 8 -10.79 1.41 1.70
CA LYS A 8 -10.73 0.81 3.05
C LYS A 8 -9.34 0.26 3.39
N TYR A 9 -8.66 -0.34 2.41
CA TYR A 9 -7.31 -0.85 2.58
C TYR A 9 -6.30 0.26 2.86
N LEU A 10 -6.40 1.38 2.14
CA LEU A 10 -5.59 2.57 2.38
C LEU A 10 -5.88 3.19 3.76
N GLU A 11 -7.15 3.25 4.18
CA GLU A 11 -7.55 3.69 5.53
C GLU A 11 -6.94 2.79 6.62
N GLN A 12 -6.78 1.50 6.33
CA GLN A 12 -6.12 0.52 7.20
C GLN A 12 -4.60 0.45 7.01
N ARG A 13 -4.01 1.41 6.29
CA ARG A 13 -2.57 1.51 6.02
C ARG A 13 -1.96 0.25 5.40
N GLY A 14 -2.75 -0.45 4.59
CA GLY A 14 -2.31 -1.64 3.87
C GLY A 14 -2.21 -2.92 4.71
N LEU A 15 -2.74 -2.94 5.94
CA LEU A 15 -2.47 -4.00 6.92
C LEU A 15 -3.42 -5.22 6.86
N ALA A 16 -4.52 -5.15 6.10
CA ALA A 16 -5.51 -6.23 6.06
C ALA A 16 -6.08 -6.47 4.66
N CYS A 17 -6.40 -7.72 4.36
CA CYS A 17 -6.91 -8.14 3.07
C CYS A 17 -8.18 -7.37 2.65
N LEU A 18 -8.14 -6.80 1.45
CA LEU A 18 -9.23 -6.12 0.73
C LEU A 18 -10.52 -6.94 0.59
N PHE A 19 -10.42 -8.27 0.66
CA PHE A 19 -11.50 -9.20 0.34
C PHE A 19 -12.09 -9.86 1.57
N CYS A 20 -11.27 -10.32 2.51
CA CYS A 20 -11.74 -11.04 3.70
C CYS A 20 -11.42 -10.35 5.04
N GLY A 21 -10.69 -9.23 5.04
CA GLY A 21 -10.29 -8.51 6.25
C GLY A 21 -9.26 -9.22 7.13
N SER A 22 -8.68 -10.34 6.68
CA SER A 22 -7.59 -11.02 7.38
C SER A 22 -6.33 -10.17 7.39
N TRP A 23 -5.53 -10.28 8.45
CA TRP A 23 -4.21 -9.66 8.56
C TRP A 23 -3.12 -10.58 7.97
N ASP A 24 -3.52 -11.81 7.61
CA ASP A 24 -2.68 -12.84 7.00
C ASP A 24 -2.49 -12.56 5.50
N ILE A 25 -1.66 -11.55 5.24
CA ILE A 25 -1.27 -11.08 3.91
C ILE A 25 0.26 -11.08 3.80
N GLU A 26 0.76 -11.38 2.61
CA GLU A 26 2.18 -11.42 2.28
C GLU A 26 2.45 -10.50 1.10
N GLY A 27 3.46 -9.64 1.24
CA GLY A 27 4.00 -8.85 0.14
C GLY A 27 5.17 -9.59 -0.52
N GLY A 28 5.08 -9.76 -1.84
CA GLY A 28 6.15 -10.35 -2.65
C GLY A 28 7.29 -9.38 -2.94
N SER A 29 8.06 -9.69 -3.99
CA SER A 29 9.11 -8.79 -4.50
C SER A 29 8.54 -7.44 -4.93
N MET A 30 9.39 -6.41 -4.79
CA MET A 30 9.11 -5.06 -5.26
C MET A 30 9.77 -4.84 -6.62
N ASP A 31 8.96 -4.43 -7.59
CA ASP A 31 9.42 -4.02 -8.92
C ASP A 31 9.54 -2.50 -8.95
N PHE A 32 10.72 -2.00 -9.31
CA PHE A 32 11.02 -0.57 -9.37
C PHE A 32 11.04 -0.11 -10.83
N ASP A 33 10.23 0.88 -11.16
CA ASP A 33 10.23 1.50 -12.49
C ASP A 33 9.92 2.99 -12.41
N ALA A 34 10.75 3.83 -13.05
CA ALA A 34 10.54 5.25 -13.26
C ALA A 34 9.99 6.09 -12.07
N GLY A 35 10.38 5.76 -10.83
CA GLY A 35 9.93 6.47 -9.61
C GLY A 35 8.64 5.93 -8.98
N GLU A 36 8.13 4.83 -9.52
CA GLU A 36 7.05 4.03 -8.96
C GLU A 36 7.60 2.68 -8.49
N ILE A 37 6.93 2.08 -7.51
CA ILE A 37 7.23 0.74 -7.02
C ILE A 37 5.93 -0.05 -7.03
N ALA A 38 5.94 -1.21 -7.67
CA ALA A 38 4.82 -2.15 -7.64
C ALA A 38 5.18 -3.34 -6.74
N GLN A 39 4.27 -3.72 -5.85
CA GLN A 39 4.42 -4.92 -5.01
C GLN A 39 3.19 -5.79 -5.13
N ARG A 40 3.38 -7.06 -5.49
CA ARG A 40 2.28 -8.03 -5.49
C ARG A 40 1.98 -8.49 -4.07
N ILE A 41 0.73 -8.35 -3.65
CA ILE A 41 0.25 -8.79 -2.34
C ILE A 41 -0.65 -10.02 -2.52
N SER A 42 -0.53 -10.99 -1.60
CA SER A 42 -1.37 -12.19 -1.54
C SER A 42 -1.98 -12.35 -0.15
N CYS A 43 -3.21 -12.87 -0.06
CA CYS A 43 -3.81 -13.26 1.22
C CYS A 43 -3.87 -14.78 1.36
N HIS A 44 -3.28 -15.34 2.42
CA HIS A 44 -3.29 -16.79 2.65
C HIS A 44 -4.62 -17.34 3.14
N LYS A 45 -5.55 -16.47 3.58
CA LYS A 45 -6.88 -16.87 4.07
C LYS A 45 -7.92 -17.06 2.97
N CYS A 46 -7.83 -16.27 1.90
CA CYS A 46 -8.84 -16.27 0.83
C CYS A 46 -8.26 -16.36 -0.59
N ASP A 47 -6.95 -16.54 -0.70
CA ASP A 47 -6.18 -16.71 -1.95
C ASP A 47 -6.26 -15.56 -2.96
N GLU A 48 -6.88 -14.45 -2.57
CA GLU A 48 -6.95 -13.24 -3.38
C GLU A 48 -5.61 -12.52 -3.44
N ARG A 49 -5.38 -11.86 -4.58
CA ARG A 49 -4.13 -11.17 -4.90
C ARG A 49 -4.40 -9.80 -5.51
N TRP A 50 -3.56 -8.83 -5.19
CA TRP A 50 -3.61 -7.48 -5.73
C TRP A 50 -2.20 -6.89 -5.83
N THR A 51 -2.10 -5.67 -6.35
CA THR A 51 -0.83 -4.96 -6.47
C THR A 51 -0.94 -3.65 -5.70
N ASP A 52 -0.05 -3.46 -4.75
CA ASP A 52 0.21 -2.17 -4.14
C ASP A 52 1.12 -1.35 -5.07
N VAL A 53 0.84 -0.06 -5.20
CA VAL A 53 1.66 0.86 -5.97
C VAL A 53 2.10 1.99 -5.05
N TYR A 54 3.40 2.18 -4.95
CA TYR A 54 4.03 3.23 -4.15
C TYR A 54 4.69 4.25 -5.06
N LYS A 55 4.77 5.50 -4.57
CA LYS A 55 5.52 6.59 -5.20
C LYS A 55 6.41 7.25 -4.16
N LEU A 56 7.58 7.70 -4.58
CA LEU A 56 8.41 8.57 -3.74
C LEU A 56 7.71 9.93 -3.59
N VAL A 57 7.34 10.27 -2.36
CA VAL A 57 6.61 11.53 -2.07
C VAL A 57 7.46 12.59 -1.38
N ALA A 58 8.56 12.19 -0.73
CA ALA A 58 9.46 13.09 -0.02
C ALA A 58 10.85 12.46 0.17
N VAL A 59 11.85 13.30 0.38
CA VAL A 59 13.18 12.92 0.86
C VAL A 59 13.39 13.62 2.21
N ALA A 60 13.87 12.87 3.21
CA ALA A 60 14.12 13.39 4.55
C ALA A 60 15.56 13.13 4.97
N ASP A 61 16.23 14.18 5.44
CA ASP A 61 17.46 14.12 6.23
C ASP A 61 17.11 14.15 7.74
N PRO A 62 17.78 13.40 8.62
CA PRO A 62 17.60 13.52 10.08
C PRO A 62 17.58 14.96 10.62
N ASP A 63 18.31 15.90 9.99
CA ASP A 63 18.33 17.31 10.38
C ASP A 63 17.27 18.19 9.67
N SER A 64 16.63 17.66 8.61
CA SER A 64 15.65 18.41 7.79
C SER A 64 14.23 18.46 8.37
N GLY A 65 13.95 17.71 9.44
CA GLY A 65 12.63 17.68 10.08
C GLY A 65 11.50 17.11 9.21
N ALA A 66 11.81 16.55 8.04
CA ALA A 66 10.82 15.96 7.15
C ALA A 66 10.22 14.71 7.79
N THR A 67 9.02 14.87 8.35
CA THR A 67 8.23 13.80 8.95
C THR A 67 7.18 13.32 7.94
N ILE A 68 6.91 12.02 7.90
CA ILE A 68 5.74 11.48 7.19
C ILE A 68 4.49 11.80 8.02
N ALA A 69 4.18 13.09 8.14
CA ALA A 69 2.96 13.60 8.72
C ALA A 69 2.16 14.20 7.56
N SER A 70 1.07 13.56 7.17
CA SER A 70 0.06 14.05 6.21
C SER A 70 0.22 13.64 4.73
N ILE A 71 0.37 12.35 4.44
CA ILE A 71 -0.07 11.85 3.12
C ILE A 71 -1.59 11.65 3.19
N SER A 72 -2.36 12.66 2.76
CA SER A 72 -3.80 12.53 2.51
C SER A 72 -4.00 11.84 1.16
N ILE A 73 -4.13 10.51 1.16
CA ILE A 73 -4.42 9.77 -0.09
C ILE A 73 -5.91 9.90 -0.37
N GLN A 74 -6.28 10.72 -1.36
CA GLN A 74 -7.63 10.67 -1.93
C GLN A 74 -7.72 9.44 -2.84
N ALA A 75 -8.58 8.50 -2.49
CA ALA A 75 -8.96 7.42 -3.39
C ALA A 75 -9.95 7.99 -4.41
N GLU A 76 -9.53 8.12 -5.67
CA GLU A 76 -10.40 8.39 -6.82
C GLU A 76 -11.28 7.17 -7.16
#